data_AF-A0A353NRK5-F1
#
_entry.id   AF-A0A353NRK5-F1
#
_cell.length_a   1.000
_cell.length_b   1.000
_cell.length_c   1.000
_cell.angle_alpha   90.00
_cell.angle_beta   90.00
_cell.angle_gamma   90.00
#
_symmetry.space_group_name_H-M   'P 1'
#
loop_
_entity.id
_entity.type
_entity.pdbx_description
1 polymer ?
#
loop_
_entity_poly.entity_id
_entity_poly.type
_entity_poly.pdbx_seq_one_letter_code
_entity_poly.pdbx_strand_id
1 'polypeptide(L)'
;LRSGALPVNVELMEKRSIGPTLGQESLELSLKAGFIGIGAILIFMLLFYRWPGIIADLALIVFGLILVGIFILIDTTLTLPGIAGIILSIGMAVDSNIIIYERLKEELRAGKTLRSAIDAGFHNAFRAILDSNVTTLIAAAVLYFLGTGPIRGFAVTLSIGILVSMFTAIFFTRFVLHLVAKSRLVINPKAYGV
;
A
#
# COMPACT_ATOMS: atom_id res chain seq x y z
N LEU A 1 20.37 41.32 -19.96
CA LEU A 1 20.28 42.79 -20.05
C LEU A 1 19.00 43.39 -19.45
N ARG A 2 17.88 42.66 -19.30
CA ARG A 2 16.61 43.20 -18.74
C ARG A 2 16.49 43.18 -17.21
N SER A 3 17.45 42.60 -16.49
CA SER A 3 17.34 42.34 -15.04
C SER A 3 18.36 43.09 -14.17
N GLY A 4 19.15 44.00 -14.75
CA GLY A 4 20.23 44.69 -14.04
C GLY A 4 21.38 43.77 -13.60
N ALA A 5 22.41 44.34 -12.98
CA ALA A 5 23.47 43.58 -12.33
C ALA A 5 22.97 43.03 -10.99
N LEU A 6 23.30 41.78 -10.67
CA LEU A 6 22.93 41.18 -9.38
C LEU A 6 23.68 41.91 -8.25
N PRO A 7 23.00 42.30 -7.16
CA PRO A 7 23.62 43.10 -6.08
C PRO A 7 24.67 42.33 -5.27
N VAL A 8 24.78 41.02 -5.48
CA VAL A 8 25.73 40.11 -4.82
C VAL A 8 26.16 39.04 -5.82
N ASN A 9 27.41 38.57 -5.72
CA ASN A 9 27.88 37.42 -6.49
C ASN A 9 27.09 36.18 -6.10
N VAL A 10 26.21 35.73 -6.98
CA VAL A 10 25.37 34.54 -6.76
C VAL A 10 26.15 33.34 -7.29
N GLU A 11 26.64 32.50 -6.38
CA GLU A 11 27.19 31.21 -6.76
C GLU A 11 26.04 30.22 -7.00
N LEU A 12 26.02 29.61 -8.18
CA LEU A 12 25.06 28.56 -8.50
C LEU A 12 25.43 27.31 -7.69
N MET A 13 24.75 27.10 -6.56
CA MET A 13 24.98 25.93 -5.72
C MET A 13 24.57 24.62 -6.41
N GLU A 14 23.46 24.61 -7.16
CA GLU A 14 23.02 23.45 -7.93
C GLU A 14 22.02 23.88 -9.03
N LYS A 15 22.16 23.34 -10.25
CA LYS A 15 21.20 23.54 -11.35
C LYS A 15 20.79 22.19 -11.90
N ARG A 16 19.54 21.78 -11.63
CA ARG A 16 18.92 20.60 -12.24
C ARG A 16 17.94 21.05 -13.31
N SER A 17 18.18 20.63 -14.55
CA SER A 17 17.24 20.81 -15.66
C SER A 17 16.82 19.43 -16.12
N ILE A 18 15.57 19.06 -15.84
CA ILE A 18 14.97 17.82 -16.34
C ILE A 18 14.20 18.18 -17.60
N GLY A 19 14.56 17.55 -18.72
CA GLY A 19 13.83 17.71 -19.98
C GLY A 19 12.40 17.17 -19.84
N PRO A 20 11.38 17.84 -20.40
CA PRO A 20 9.99 17.36 -20.32
C PRO A 20 9.82 15.92 -20.83
N THR A 21 10.58 15.54 -21.86
CA THR A 21 10.59 14.19 -22.44
C THR A 21 11.04 13.12 -21.45
N LEU A 22 12.12 13.36 -20.69
CA LEU A 22 12.62 12.42 -19.68
C LEU A 22 11.64 12.25 -18.52
N GLY A 23 10.93 13.32 -18.14
CA GLY A 23 9.88 13.26 -17.12
C GLY A 23 8.70 12.41 -17.57
N GLN A 24 8.24 12.59 -18.81
CA GLN A 24 7.14 11.82 -19.38
C GLN A 24 7.51 10.34 -19.56
N GLU A 25 8.69 10.05 -20.09
CA GLU A 25 9.18 8.69 -20.27
C GLU A 25 9.28 7.95 -18.91
N SER A 26 9.79 8.63 -17.88
CA SER A 26 9.89 8.06 -16.54
C SER A 26 8.51 7.77 -15.93
N LEU A 27 7.52 8.64 -16.17
CA LEU A 27 6.14 8.44 -15.74
C LEU A 27 5.52 7.21 -16.42
N GLU A 28 5.64 7.11 -17.74
CA GLU A 28 5.08 5.99 -18.51
C GLU A 28 5.72 4.65 -18.13
N LEU A 29 7.05 4.63 -17.94
CA LEU A 29 7.76 3.45 -17.45
C LEU A 29 7.31 3.05 -16.04
N SER A 30 7.13 4.02 -15.14
CA SER A 30 6.68 3.76 -13.77
C SER A 30 5.25 3.22 -13.74
N LEU A 31 4.35 3.78 -14.55
CA LEU A 31 2.97 3.29 -14.68
C LEU A 31 2.93 1.88 -15.24
N LYS A 32 3.70 1.60 -16.30
CA LYS A 32 3.80 0.26 -16.90
C LYS A 32 4.34 -0.76 -15.89
N ALA A 33 5.41 -0.41 -15.17
CA ALA A 33 5.96 -1.25 -14.11
C ALA A 33 4.92 -1.50 -12.99
N GLY A 34 4.18 -0.45 -12.60
CA GLY A 34 3.09 -0.55 -11.62
C GLY A 34 1.99 -1.51 -12.05
N PHE A 35 1.49 -1.41 -13.30
CA PHE A 35 0.46 -2.31 -13.82
C PHE A 35 0.93 -3.76 -13.89
N ILE A 36 2.17 -4.00 -14.35
CA ILE A 36 2.75 -5.35 -14.37
C ILE A 36 2.88 -5.90 -12.94
N GLY A 37 3.36 -5.08 -12.01
CA GLY A 37 3.51 -5.46 -10.60
C GLY A 37 2.18 -5.81 -9.92
N ILE A 38 1.17 -4.96 -10.08
CA ILE A 38 -0.19 -5.22 -9.57
C ILE A 38 -0.74 -6.50 -10.20
N GLY A 39 -0.62 -6.67 -11.52
CA GLY A 39 -1.07 -7.88 -12.21
C GLY A 39 -0.41 -9.16 -11.67
N ALA A 40 0.90 -9.13 -11.45
CA ALA A 40 1.64 -10.25 -10.86
C ALA A 40 1.17 -10.56 -9.44
N ILE A 41 0.91 -9.53 -8.62
CA ILE A 41 0.37 -9.67 -7.26
C ILE A 41 -1.02 -10.31 -7.28
N LEU A 42 -1.94 -9.83 -8.12
CA LEU A 42 -3.29 -10.39 -8.23
C LEU A 42 -3.25 -11.87 -8.62
N ILE A 43 -2.42 -12.22 -9.62
CA ILE A 43 -2.24 -13.62 -10.04
C ILE A 43 -1.69 -14.46 -8.89
N PHE A 44 -0.66 -13.96 -8.19
CA PHE A 44 -0.06 -14.65 -7.06
C PHE A 44 -1.09 -14.91 -5.94
N MET A 45 -1.89 -13.91 -5.58
CA MET A 45 -2.92 -14.02 -4.55
C MET A 45 -4.01 -15.02 -4.93
N LEU A 46 -4.46 -15.00 -6.19
CA LEU A 46 -5.47 -15.93 -6.68
C LEU A 46 -4.96 -17.38 -6.69
N LEU A 47 -3.72 -17.61 -7.15
CA LEU A 47 -3.13 -18.95 -7.24
C LEU A 47 -2.81 -19.55 -5.86
N PHE A 48 -2.18 -18.79 -4.95
CA PHE A 48 -1.76 -19.30 -3.64
C PHE A 48 -2.89 -19.30 -2.60
N TYR A 49 -3.73 -18.26 -2.59
CA TYR A 49 -4.74 -18.05 -1.54
C TYR A 49 -6.17 -18.35 -1.98
N ARG A 50 -6.44 -18.70 -3.25
CA ARG A 50 -7.75 -19.13 -3.75
C ARG A 50 -8.88 -18.17 -3.35
N TRP A 51 -9.81 -18.58 -2.47
CA TRP A 51 -10.94 -17.76 -2.03
C TRP A 51 -10.55 -16.54 -1.19
N PRO A 52 -9.72 -16.67 -0.13
CA PRO A 52 -9.10 -15.52 0.53
C PRO A 52 -8.35 -14.59 -0.43
N GLY A 53 -7.74 -15.13 -1.49
CA GLY A 53 -7.08 -14.35 -2.54
C GLY A 53 -8.02 -13.32 -3.17
N ILE A 54 -9.23 -13.74 -3.57
CA ILE A 54 -10.25 -12.86 -4.16
C ILE A 54 -10.66 -11.73 -3.20
N ILE A 55 -10.75 -12.02 -1.89
CA ILE A 55 -11.10 -11.01 -0.89
C ILE A 55 -9.95 -10.00 -0.73
N ALA A 56 -8.69 -10.45 -0.79
CA ALA A 56 -7.55 -9.54 -0.77
C ALA A 56 -7.45 -8.69 -2.04
N ASP A 57 -7.75 -9.26 -3.20
CA ASP A 57 -7.77 -8.50 -4.46
C ASP A 57 -8.83 -7.41 -4.43
N LEU A 58 -10.03 -7.71 -3.89
CA LEU A 58 -11.06 -6.71 -3.67
C LEU A 58 -10.61 -5.62 -2.69
N ALA A 59 -9.94 -6.00 -1.59
CA ALA A 59 -9.39 -5.05 -0.65
C ALA A 59 -8.30 -4.16 -1.29
N LEU A 60 -7.47 -4.71 -2.17
CA LEU A 60 -6.45 -3.98 -2.92
C LEU A 60 -7.06 -2.96 -3.89
N ILE A 61 -8.16 -3.31 -4.55
CA ILE A 61 -8.90 -2.37 -5.41
C ILE A 61 -9.46 -1.21 -4.58
N VAL A 62 -10.09 -1.51 -3.44
CA VAL A 62 -10.62 -0.48 -2.52
C VAL A 62 -9.50 0.39 -1.97
N PHE A 63 -8.35 -0.21 -1.61
CA PHE A 63 -7.14 0.52 -1.24
C PHE A 63 -6.72 1.51 -2.32
N GLY A 64 -6.63 1.08 -3.58
CA GLY A 64 -6.25 1.93 -4.71
C GLY A 64 -7.23 3.10 -4.90
N LEU A 65 -8.54 2.84 -4.79
CA LEU A 65 -9.57 3.88 -4.91
C LEU A 65 -9.47 4.92 -3.79
N ILE A 66 -9.30 4.49 -2.54
CA ILE A 66 -9.14 5.41 -1.41
C ILE A 66 -7.85 6.22 -1.56
N LEU A 67 -6.76 5.57 -1.95
CA LEU A 67 -5.46 6.21 -2.12
C LEU A 67 -5.52 7.32 -3.19
N VAL A 68 -6.08 7.02 -4.36
CA VAL A 68 -6.29 8.01 -5.43
C VAL A 68 -7.22 9.14 -4.96
N GLY A 69 -8.31 8.79 -4.26
CA GLY A 69 -9.24 9.79 -3.72
C GLY A 69 -8.56 10.75 -2.75
N ILE A 70 -7.69 10.26 -1.87
CA ILE A 70 -6.92 11.10 -0.95
C ILE A 70 -5.94 12.01 -1.71
N PHE A 71 -5.24 11.50 -2.72
CA PHE A 71 -4.33 12.34 -3.51
C PHE A 71 -5.04 13.46 -4.25
N ILE A 72 -6.24 13.22 -4.76
CA ILE A 72 -7.08 14.26 -5.39
C ILE A 72 -7.48 15.33 -4.36
N LEU A 73 -7.75 14.94 -3.11
CA LEU A 73 -8.17 15.88 -2.05
C LEU A 73 -7.02 16.77 -1.53
N ILE A 74 -5.80 16.23 -1.47
CA ILE A 74 -4.64 16.95 -0.87
C ILE A 74 -3.91 17.81 -1.92
N ASP A 75 -4.23 17.67 -3.22
CA ASP A 75 -3.62 18.40 -4.34
C ASP A 75 -2.07 18.42 -4.28
N THR A 76 -1.50 17.28 -3.87
CA THR A 76 -0.05 17.15 -3.70
C THR A 76 0.63 16.87 -5.04
N THR A 77 1.79 17.50 -5.26
CA THR A 77 2.59 17.26 -6.46
C THR A 77 3.15 15.84 -6.47
N LEU A 78 2.71 15.03 -7.44
CA LEU A 78 3.19 13.67 -7.61
C LEU A 78 4.57 13.68 -8.27
N THR A 79 5.60 13.44 -7.47
CA THR A 79 6.99 13.33 -7.96
C THR A 79 7.29 11.90 -8.37
N LEU A 80 8.36 11.70 -9.15
CA LEU A 80 8.79 10.36 -9.55
C LEU A 80 9.09 9.45 -8.34
N PRO A 81 9.78 9.91 -7.28
CA PRO A 81 9.87 9.15 -6.03
C PRO A 81 8.52 8.93 -5.36
N GLY A 82 7.58 9.88 -5.42
CA GLY A 82 6.22 9.69 -4.92
C GLY A 82 5.50 8.49 -5.55
N ILE A 83 5.68 8.28 -6.86
CA ILE A 83 5.13 7.09 -7.55
C ILE A 83 5.74 5.80 -6.99
N ALA A 84 7.05 5.79 -6.73
CA ALA A 84 7.70 4.65 -6.08
C ALA A 84 7.13 4.38 -4.67
N GLY A 85 6.76 5.43 -3.93
CA GLY A 85 6.08 5.31 -2.65
C GLY A 85 4.73 4.62 -2.77
N ILE A 86 3.93 4.99 -3.78
CA ILE A 86 2.66 4.32 -4.08
C ILE A 86 2.86 2.83 -4.39
N ILE A 87 3.83 2.50 -5.26
CA ILE A 87 4.13 1.11 -5.63
C ILE A 87 4.54 0.30 -4.39
N LEU A 88 5.37 0.88 -3.53
CA LEU A 88 5.77 0.25 -2.27
C LEU A 88 4.57 0.01 -1.34
N SER A 89 3.67 1.00 -1.21
CA SER A 89 2.46 0.87 -0.38
C SER A 89 1.50 -0.21 -0.89
N ILE A 90 1.41 -0.43 -2.21
CA ILE A 90 0.62 -1.55 -2.78
C ILE A 90 1.17 -2.89 -2.30
N GLY A 91 2.49 -3.08 -2.30
CA GLY A 91 3.13 -4.30 -1.78
C GLY A 91 2.83 -4.52 -0.29
N MET A 92 2.93 -3.46 0.51
CA MET A 92 2.61 -3.51 1.95
C MET A 92 1.13 -3.77 2.24
N ALA A 93 0.22 -3.28 1.39
CA ALA A 93 -1.21 -3.55 1.51
C ALA A 93 -1.52 -5.04 1.33
N VAL A 94 -0.82 -5.70 0.41
CA VAL A 94 -0.97 -7.15 0.18
C VAL A 94 -0.29 -7.95 1.30
N ASP A 95 0.89 -7.53 1.76
CA ASP A 95 1.60 -8.15 2.89
C ASP A 95 0.73 -8.22 4.15
N SER A 96 0.07 -7.10 4.50
CA SER A 96 -0.85 -7.05 5.65
C SER A 96 -2.02 -8.05 5.51
N ASN A 97 -2.57 -8.21 4.30
CA ASN A 97 -3.62 -9.19 4.03
C ASN A 97 -3.10 -10.64 4.14
N ILE A 98 -1.89 -10.91 3.67
CA ILE A 98 -1.24 -12.23 3.77
C ILE A 98 -1.07 -12.64 5.24
N ILE A 99 -0.55 -11.74 6.09
CA ILE A 99 -0.35 -12.03 7.51
C ILE A 99 -1.67 -12.40 8.20
N ILE A 100 -2.75 -11.68 7.90
CA ILE A 100 -4.10 -11.97 8.42
C ILE A 100 -4.55 -13.37 7.99
N TYR A 101 -4.35 -13.71 6.71
CA TYR A 101 -4.80 -15.00 6.17
C TYR A 101 -4.00 -16.18 6.66
N GLU A 102 -2.68 -16.06 6.78
CA GLU A 102 -1.87 -17.13 7.37
C GLU A 102 -2.28 -17.36 8.82
N ARG A 103 -2.48 -16.28 9.60
CA ARG A 103 -2.96 -16.44 10.97
C ARG A 103 -4.36 -17.04 11.04
N LEU A 104 -5.26 -16.66 10.13
CA LEU A 104 -6.58 -17.29 10.00
C LEU A 104 -6.47 -18.80 9.70
N LYS A 105 -5.61 -19.21 8.75
CA LYS A 105 -5.39 -20.61 8.41
C LYS A 105 -4.82 -21.40 9.57
N GLU A 106 -3.90 -20.84 10.34
CA GLU A 106 -3.37 -21.45 11.56
C GLU A 106 -4.48 -21.74 12.58
N GLU A 107 -5.36 -20.77 12.83
CA GLU A 107 -6.49 -20.91 13.75
C GLU A 107 -7.54 -21.91 13.25
N LEU A 108 -7.75 -22.00 11.93
CA LEU A 108 -8.60 -23.02 11.31
C LEU A 108 -8.00 -24.43 11.44
N ARG A 109 -6.67 -24.58 11.25
CA ARG A 109 -5.94 -25.85 11.44
C ARG A 109 -5.96 -26.31 12.90
N ALA A 110 -6.00 -25.37 13.84
CA ALA A 110 -6.20 -25.65 15.26
C ALA A 110 -7.64 -26.12 15.60
N GLY A 111 -8.53 -26.24 14.61
CA GLY A 111 -9.88 -26.78 14.78
C GLY A 111 -10.94 -25.76 15.22
N LYS A 112 -10.63 -24.45 15.20
CA LYS A 112 -11.61 -23.41 15.53
C LYS A 112 -12.65 -23.28 14.42
N THR A 113 -13.87 -22.89 14.80
CA THR A 113 -14.92 -22.55 13.83
C THR A 113 -14.50 -21.31 13.03
N LEU A 114 -14.97 -21.18 11.78
CA LEU A 114 -14.59 -20.08 10.90
C LEU A 114 -14.76 -18.69 11.54
N ARG A 115 -15.85 -18.46 12.27
CA ARG A 115 -16.07 -17.18 12.98
C ARG A 115 -15.04 -16.94 14.08
N SER A 116 -14.80 -17.96 14.92
CA SER A 116 -13.81 -17.86 15.99
C SER A 116 -12.38 -17.73 15.46
N ALA A 117 -12.07 -18.39 14.35
CA ALA A 117 -10.78 -18.30 13.69
C ALA A 117 -10.55 -16.90 13.07
N ILE A 118 -11.59 -16.27 12.51
CA ILE A 118 -11.52 -14.87 12.05
C ILE A 118 -11.21 -13.95 13.23
N ASP A 119 -11.97 -13.99 14.31
CA ASP A 119 -11.73 -13.09 15.44
C ASP A 119 -10.35 -13.30 16.09
N ALA A 120 -9.95 -14.56 16.29
CA ALA A 120 -8.62 -14.89 16.82
C ALA A 120 -7.49 -14.50 15.86
N GLY A 121 -7.68 -14.75 14.56
CA GLY A 121 -6.72 -14.42 13.50
C GLY A 121 -6.45 -12.92 13.44
N PHE A 122 -7.51 -12.11 13.42
CA PHE A 122 -7.38 -10.65 13.43
C PHE A 122 -6.77 -10.13 14.73
N HIS A 123 -7.17 -10.65 15.89
CA HIS A 123 -6.60 -10.19 17.17
C HIS A 123 -5.09 -10.44 17.24
N ASN A 124 -4.65 -11.62 16.79
CA ASN A 124 -3.24 -12.00 16.79
C ASN A 124 -2.43 -11.26 15.71
N ALA A 125 -2.99 -11.11 14.51
CA ALA A 125 -2.32 -10.42 13.40
C ALA A 125 -2.23 -8.90 13.61
N PHE A 126 -3.19 -8.29 14.31
CA PHE A 126 -3.25 -6.84 14.50
C PHE A 126 -1.98 -6.25 15.12
N ARG A 127 -1.41 -6.88 16.15
CA ARG A 127 -0.18 -6.39 16.78
C ARG A 127 0.99 -6.39 15.81
N ALA A 128 1.20 -7.49 15.08
CA ALA A 128 2.28 -7.59 14.11
C ALA A 128 2.16 -6.57 12.98
N ILE A 129 0.94 -6.36 12.46
CA ILE A 129 0.67 -5.38 11.39
C ILE A 129 0.89 -3.96 11.90
N LEU A 130 0.41 -3.65 13.11
CA LEU A 130 0.59 -2.34 13.72
C LEU A 130 2.07 -2.03 13.93
N ASP A 131 2.83 -2.96 14.53
CA ASP A 131 4.25 -2.76 14.82
C ASP A 131 5.08 -2.56 13.54
N SER A 132 4.84 -3.38 12.51
CA SER A 132 5.51 -3.27 11.20
C SER A 132 5.20 -1.92 10.51
N ASN A 133 3.94 -1.49 10.53
CA ASN A 133 3.55 -0.23 9.90
C ASN A 133 4.01 1.00 10.70
N VAL A 134 4.02 0.94 12.03
CA VAL A 134 4.51 2.03 12.89
C VAL A 134 6.00 2.27 12.67
N THR A 135 6.82 1.22 12.60
CA THR A 135 8.25 1.38 12.31
C THR A 135 8.49 2.02 10.94
N THR A 136 7.67 1.65 9.94
CA THR A 136 7.74 2.25 8.61
C THR A 136 7.27 3.72 8.60
N LEU A 137 6.23 4.05 9.39
CA LEU A 137 5.79 5.44 9.58
C LEU A 137 6.86 6.30 10.26
N ILE A 138 7.59 5.75 11.24
CA ILE A 138 8.72 6.44 11.86
C ILE A 138 9.79 6.75 10.80
N ALA A 139 10.15 5.77 9.97
CA ALA A 139 11.10 5.99 8.87
C ALA A 139 10.59 7.05 7.88
N ALA A 140 9.31 7.01 7.50
CA ALA A 140 8.69 8.01 6.63
C ALA A 140 8.71 9.40 7.26
N ALA A 141 8.45 9.53 8.56
CA ALA A 141 8.53 10.80 9.28
C ALA A 141 9.95 11.38 9.26
N VAL A 142 10.97 10.54 9.50
CA VAL A 142 12.39 10.93 9.40
C VAL A 142 12.69 11.43 7.99
N LEU A 143 12.27 10.71 6.94
CA LEU A 143 12.44 11.12 5.54
C LEU A 143 11.70 12.42 5.21
N TYR A 144 10.55 12.68 5.83
CA TYR A 144 9.80 13.91 5.63
C TYR A 144 10.53 15.13 6.22
N PHE A 145 11.02 15.01 7.46
CA PHE A 145 11.69 16.13 8.14
C PHE A 145 13.10 16.38 7.59
N LEU A 146 13.90 15.33 7.38
CA LEU A 146 15.30 15.42 6.95
C LEU A 146 15.49 15.38 5.43
N GLY A 147 14.51 14.84 4.68
CA GLY A 147 14.58 14.76 3.23
C GLY A 147 14.37 16.10 2.54
N THR A 148 14.85 16.21 1.30
CA THR A 148 14.73 17.40 0.45
C THR A 148 13.84 17.12 -0.76
N GLY A 149 13.10 18.14 -1.19
CA GLY A 149 12.26 18.17 -2.40
C GLY A 149 11.56 16.83 -2.74
N PRO A 150 12.07 16.03 -3.69
CA PRO A 150 11.44 14.77 -4.11
C PRO A 150 11.29 13.70 -3.01
N ILE A 151 12.22 13.64 -2.05
CA ILE A 151 12.21 12.65 -0.96
C ILE A 151 11.03 12.91 -0.01
N ARG A 152 10.66 14.19 0.19
CA ARG A 152 9.48 14.55 0.99
C ARG A 152 8.20 14.06 0.31
N GLY A 153 8.13 14.15 -1.01
CA GLY A 153 7.01 13.59 -1.79
C GLY A 153 6.87 12.09 -1.58
N PHE A 154 7.99 11.35 -1.67
CA PHE A 154 8.00 9.91 -1.33
C PHE A 154 7.48 9.65 0.10
N ALA A 155 8.00 10.37 1.10
CA ALA A 155 7.59 10.20 2.49
C ALA A 155 6.09 10.42 2.72
N VAL A 156 5.51 11.44 2.09
CA VAL A 156 4.06 11.72 2.17
C VAL A 156 3.27 10.58 1.52
N THR A 157 3.63 10.19 0.30
CA THR A 157 2.91 9.12 -0.42
C THR A 157 2.96 7.79 0.33
N LEU A 158 4.12 7.44 0.90
CA LEU A 158 4.31 6.24 1.70
C LEU A 158 3.48 6.29 2.99
N SER A 159 3.48 7.43 3.69
CA SER A 159 2.73 7.60 4.94
C SER A 159 1.23 7.44 4.73
N ILE A 160 0.68 8.08 3.69
CA ILE A 160 -0.73 7.94 3.32
C ILE A 160 -1.03 6.49 2.95
N GLY A 161 -0.18 5.87 2.13
CA GLY A 161 -0.34 4.49 1.73
C GLY A 161 -0.38 3.52 2.91
N ILE A 162 0.47 3.71 3.92
CA ILE A 162 0.45 2.89 5.15
C ILE A 162 -0.85 3.06 5.92
N LEU A 163 -1.33 4.30 6.10
CA LEU A 163 -2.57 4.54 6.85
C LEU A 163 -3.78 3.93 6.14
N VAL A 164 -3.85 4.07 4.82
CA VAL A 164 -4.94 3.48 4.01
C VAL A 164 -4.83 1.95 3.98
N SER A 165 -3.62 1.39 3.88
CA SER A 165 -3.41 -0.07 3.85
C SER A 165 -3.83 -0.69 5.18
N MET A 166 -3.44 -0.09 6.31
CA MET A 166 -3.90 -0.52 7.63
C MET A 166 -5.41 -0.45 7.77
N PHE A 167 -6.03 0.66 7.33
CA PHE A 167 -7.48 0.81 7.38
C PHE A 167 -8.19 -0.27 6.57
N THR A 168 -7.77 -0.49 5.33
CA THR A 168 -8.37 -1.50 4.46
C THR A 168 -8.16 -2.93 4.98
N ALA A 169 -6.95 -3.28 5.41
CA ALA A 169 -6.66 -4.61 5.95
C ALA A 169 -7.43 -4.90 7.25
N ILE A 170 -7.55 -3.92 8.16
CA ILE A 170 -8.13 -4.16 9.49
C ILE A 170 -9.66 -4.04 9.47
N PHE A 171 -10.21 -3.05 8.77
CA PHE A 171 -11.66 -2.80 8.76
C PHE A 171 -12.35 -3.48 7.58
N PHE A 172 -11.88 -3.25 6.36
CA PHE A 172 -12.55 -3.75 5.16
C PHE A 172 -12.42 -5.27 5.04
N THR A 173 -11.20 -5.82 5.13
CA THR A 173 -10.99 -7.27 5.04
C THR A 173 -11.73 -8.02 6.15
N ARG A 174 -11.74 -7.49 7.38
CA ARG A 174 -12.49 -8.08 8.50
C ARG A 174 -13.99 -8.10 8.26
N PHE A 175 -14.54 -7.00 7.75
CA PHE A 175 -15.95 -6.86 7.42
C PHE A 175 -16.37 -7.85 6.32
N VAL A 176 -15.60 -7.92 5.23
CA VAL A 176 -15.88 -8.83 4.12
C VAL A 176 -15.81 -10.29 4.57
N LEU A 177 -14.79 -10.68 5.34
CA LEU A 177 -14.68 -12.05 5.86
C LEU A 177 -15.85 -12.42 6.78
N HIS A 178 -16.30 -11.49 7.64
CA HIS A 178 -17.49 -11.72 8.47
C HIS A 178 -18.77 -11.89 7.63
N LEU A 179 -18.92 -11.11 6.57
CA LEU A 179 -20.06 -11.19 5.67
C LEU A 179 -20.07 -12.52 4.90
N VAL A 180 -18.91 -12.95 4.39
CA VAL A 180 -18.73 -14.25 3.74
C VAL A 180 -19.04 -15.38 4.72
N ALA A 181 -18.53 -15.32 5.96
CA ALA A 181 -18.81 -16.31 7.01
C ALA A 181 -20.29 -16.35 7.42
N LYS A 182 -21.02 -15.23 7.30
CA LYS A 182 -22.48 -15.17 7.55
C LYS A 182 -23.30 -15.74 6.39
N SER A 183 -22.84 -15.57 5.14
CA SER A 183 -23.54 -16.03 3.94
C SER A 183 -23.59 -17.56 3.77
N ARG A 184 -22.84 -18.34 4.58
CA ARG A 184 -22.70 -19.81 4.48
C ARG A 184 -22.21 -20.34 3.12
N LEU A 185 -21.87 -19.47 2.15
CA LEU A 185 -21.45 -19.87 0.79
C LEU A 185 -20.10 -20.60 0.78
N VAL A 186 -19.22 -20.35 1.76
CA VAL A 186 -17.87 -20.94 1.82
C VAL A 186 -17.56 -21.38 3.25
N ILE A 187 -18.21 -22.45 3.70
CA ILE A 187 -17.96 -23.07 5.02
C ILE A 187 -16.82 -24.10 4.94
N ASN A 188 -16.51 -24.60 3.75
CA ASN A 188 -15.59 -25.73 3.60
C ASN A 188 -14.13 -25.27 3.83
N PRO A 189 -13.39 -25.82 4.82
CA PRO A 189 -12.00 -25.46 5.11
C PRO A 189 -11.08 -25.57 3.89
N LYS A 190 -11.39 -26.49 2.97
CA LYS A 190 -10.67 -26.70 1.69
C LYS A 190 -10.69 -25.47 0.77
N ALA A 191 -11.68 -24.60 0.90
CA ALA A 191 -11.76 -23.36 0.12
C ALA A 191 -10.71 -22.32 0.57
N TYR A 192 -10.26 -22.41 1.83
CA TYR A 192 -9.25 -21.54 2.43
C TYR A 192 -7.82 -22.10 2.31
N GLY A 193 -7.64 -23.23 1.60
CA GLY A 193 -6.32 -23.87 1.44
C GLY A 193 -5.87 -24.67 2.66
N VAL A 194 -6.81 -25.09 3.51
CA VAL A 194 -6.59 -26.03 4.64
C VAL A 194 -7.07 -27.42 4.26
#